data_AF-A0A818KTY7-F1
#
_entry.id   AF-A0A818KTY7-F1
#
_cell.length_a   1.000
_cell.length_b   1.000
_cell.length_c   1.000
_cell.angle_alpha   90.00
_cell.angle_beta   90.00
_cell.angle_gamma   90.00
#
_symmetry.space_group_name_H-M   'P 1'
#
loop_
_entity.id
_entity.type
_entity.pdbx_description
1 polymer ?
#
loop_
_entity_poly.entity_id
_entity_poly.type
_entity_poly.pdbx_seq_one_letter_code
_entity_poly.pdbx_strand_id
1 'polypeptide(L)'
;MGGDRDGNPNVTAAVTTEVLLLARWQAAELYISDLEKLKTELSMTKASNELLNLIGERNANEPYRVLLKHLIRQVRTTRDWLQAQLDNKPFNIPQDIELIQSSKQLQEPLQICYQSLCENKLDLIANGLLLDILRRLACFGVTLTKLDLRQESTRHTEALEEIISYILPHNGKYS
;
A
#
# COMPACT_ATOMS: atom_id res chain seq x y z
N MET A 1 -0.66 10.08 13.20
CA MET A 1 -0.12 11.38 13.65
C MET A 1 1.38 11.23 13.83
N GLY A 2 2.18 12.19 13.36
CA GLY A 2 3.66 12.07 13.24
C GLY A 2 4.28 12.91 12.12
N GLY A 3 3.51 13.85 11.55
CA GLY A 3 3.95 14.73 10.45
C GLY A 3 4.01 16.22 10.84
N ASP A 4 3.31 16.63 11.90
CA ASP A 4 3.38 18.00 12.40
C ASP A 4 4.56 18.15 13.36
N ARG A 5 5.55 18.95 12.95
CA ARG A 5 6.80 19.18 13.67
C ARG A 5 6.90 20.61 14.19
N ASP A 6 5.89 21.44 13.93
CA ASP A 6 5.82 22.85 14.28
C ASP A 6 5.89 23.00 15.81
N GLY A 7 6.99 23.58 16.33
CA GLY A 7 7.24 23.71 17.76
C GLY A 7 7.41 22.39 18.54
N ASN A 8 7.50 21.23 17.87
CA ASN A 8 7.60 19.92 18.53
C ASN A 8 8.87 19.16 18.11
N PRO A 9 9.96 19.26 18.88
CA PRO A 9 11.24 18.60 18.54
C PRO A 9 11.18 17.07 18.61
N ASN A 10 10.17 16.50 19.28
CA ASN A 10 10.05 15.04 19.43
C ASN A 10 9.57 14.36 18.14
N VAL A 11 8.90 15.09 17.24
CA VAL A 11 8.57 14.55 15.92
C VAL A 11 9.82 14.68 15.07
N THR A 12 10.56 13.59 14.93
CA THR A 12 11.78 13.53 14.12
C THR A 12 11.50 12.92 12.74
N ALA A 13 12.44 13.04 11.80
CA ALA A 13 12.32 12.34 10.51
C ALA A 13 12.20 10.82 10.67
N ALA A 14 12.87 10.25 11.69
CA ALA A 14 12.74 8.84 12.04
C ALA A 14 11.33 8.49 12.51
N VAL A 15 10.74 9.30 13.40
CA VAL A 15 9.34 9.13 13.85
C VAL A 15 8.37 9.20 12.68
N THR A 16 8.52 10.20 11.80
CA THR A 16 7.70 10.31 10.58
C THR A 16 7.81 9.06 9.71
N THR A 17 9.02 8.52 9.54
CA THR A 17 9.26 7.30 8.76
C THR A 17 8.58 6.08 9.40
N GLU A 18 8.73 5.92 10.72
CA GLU A 18 8.08 4.85 11.48
C GLU A 18 6.56 4.90 11.34
N VAL A 19 5.95 6.08 11.49
CA VAL A 19 4.49 6.26 11.33
C VAL A 19 4.02 5.91 9.91
N LEU A 20 4.78 6.27 8.87
CA LEU A 20 4.45 5.91 7.49
C LEU A 20 4.51 4.39 7.27
N LEU A 21 5.51 3.72 7.85
CA LEU A 21 5.63 2.26 7.77
C LEU A 21 4.51 1.56 8.54
N LEU A 22 4.19 2.02 9.76
CA LEU A 22 3.09 1.49 10.58
C LEU A 22 1.74 1.63 9.87
N ALA A 23 1.48 2.77 9.23
CA ALA A 23 0.23 3.00 8.52
C ALA A 23 0.05 2.02 7.34
N ARG A 24 1.14 1.77 6.58
CA ARG A 24 1.15 0.74 5.53
C ARG A 24 1.00 -0.67 6.09
N TRP A 25 1.64 -0.97 7.21
CA TRP A 25 1.59 -2.27 7.85
C TRP A 25 0.16 -2.59 8.32
N GLN A 26 -0.49 -1.62 8.98
CA GLN A 26 -1.87 -1.75 9.42
C GLN A 26 -2.84 -1.88 8.24
N ALA A 27 -2.60 -1.16 7.13
CA ALA A 27 -3.38 -1.33 5.90
C ALA A 27 -3.31 -2.77 5.40
N ALA A 28 -2.10 -3.34 5.33
CA ALA A 28 -1.87 -4.68 4.84
C ALA A 28 -2.56 -5.74 5.72
N GLU A 29 -2.50 -5.62 7.05
CA GLU A 29 -3.22 -6.52 7.98
C GLU A 29 -4.74 -6.49 7.76
N LEU A 30 -5.32 -5.30 7.61
CA LEU A 30 -6.76 -5.15 7.36
C LEU A 30 -7.16 -5.79 6.02
N TYR A 31 -6.39 -5.57 4.96
CA TYR A 31 -6.66 -6.17 3.65
C TYR A 31 -6.44 -7.69 3.65
N ILE A 32 -5.47 -8.24 4.40
CA ILE A 32 -5.33 -9.68 4.56
C ILE A 32 -6.60 -10.28 5.16
N SER A 33 -7.14 -9.67 6.21
CA SER A 33 -8.39 -10.14 6.84
C SER A 33 -9.56 -10.14 5.86
N ASP A 34 -9.73 -9.05 5.12
CA ASP A 34 -10.80 -8.90 4.13
C ASP A 34 -10.66 -9.88 2.96
N LEU A 35 -9.45 -10.02 2.40
CA LEU A 35 -9.17 -10.94 1.29
C LEU A 35 -9.34 -12.40 1.71
N GLU A 36 -8.97 -12.77 2.94
CA GLU A 36 -9.19 -14.12 3.46
C GLU A 36 -10.68 -14.44 3.57
N LYS A 37 -11.50 -13.52 4.08
CA LYS A 37 -12.97 -13.67 4.10
C LYS A 37 -13.51 -13.80 2.68
N LEU A 38 -13.12 -12.91 1.77
CA LEU A 38 -13.56 -12.96 0.38
C LEU A 38 -13.19 -14.29 -0.31
N LYS A 39 -11.99 -14.81 -0.04
CA LYS A 39 -11.55 -16.10 -0.58
C LYS A 39 -12.46 -17.24 -0.14
N THR A 40 -12.98 -17.21 1.08
CA THR A 40 -13.94 -18.24 1.53
C THR A 40 -15.25 -18.19 0.75
N GLU A 41 -15.73 -17.00 0.38
CA GLU A 41 -16.99 -16.78 -0.32
C GLU A 41 -16.92 -17.08 -1.83
N LEU A 42 -15.79 -16.80 -2.50
CA LEU A 42 -15.69 -16.90 -3.97
C LEU A 42 -15.34 -18.31 -4.48
N SER A 43 -16.21 -19.30 -4.27
CA SER A 43 -16.00 -20.70 -4.72
C SER A 43 -16.42 -20.99 -6.17
N MET A 44 -16.64 -19.96 -6.99
CA MET A 44 -17.23 -20.12 -8.31
C MET A 44 -16.23 -20.63 -9.34
N THR A 45 -16.71 -21.44 -10.28
CA THR A 45 -15.87 -22.11 -11.28
C THR A 45 -15.82 -21.38 -12.61
N LYS A 46 -16.87 -20.64 -12.97
CA LYS A 46 -16.94 -19.86 -14.23
C LYS A 46 -16.31 -18.48 -14.05
N ALA A 47 -15.37 -18.15 -14.92
CA ALA A 47 -14.72 -16.85 -14.96
C ALA A 47 -14.51 -16.37 -16.40
N SER A 48 -14.28 -15.05 -16.54
CA SER A 48 -13.94 -14.43 -17.81
C SER A 48 -12.55 -14.88 -18.30
N ASN A 49 -12.34 -14.79 -19.61
CA ASN A 49 -11.03 -15.09 -20.21
C ASN A 49 -9.92 -14.17 -19.68
N GLU A 50 -10.26 -12.92 -19.36
CA GLU A 50 -9.33 -11.95 -18.78
C GLU A 50 -8.81 -12.44 -17.43
N LEU A 51 -9.70 -12.89 -16.54
CA LEU A 51 -9.32 -13.43 -15.24
C LEU A 51 -8.47 -14.70 -15.36
N LEU A 52 -8.84 -15.61 -16.27
CA LEU A 52 -8.09 -16.85 -16.52
C LEU A 52 -6.68 -16.58 -17.07
N ASN A 53 -6.54 -15.57 -17.93
CA ASN A 53 -5.23 -15.16 -18.44
C ASN A 53 -4.38 -14.50 -17.34
N LEU A 54 -5.00 -13.69 -16.46
CA LEU A 54 -4.32 -13.05 -15.33
C LEU A 54 -3.71 -14.07 -14.37
N ILE A 55 -4.43 -15.14 -14.05
CA ILE A 55 -3.91 -16.21 -13.16
C ILE A 55 -2.97 -17.18 -13.88
N GLY A 56 -2.90 -17.15 -15.22
CA GLY A 56 -2.07 -18.07 -16.01
C GLY A 56 -2.59 -19.51 -16.07
N GLU A 57 -3.77 -19.79 -15.53
CA GLU A 57 -4.35 -21.14 -15.38
C GLU A 57 -5.73 -21.22 -16.04
N ARG A 58 -5.78 -21.60 -17.32
CA ARG A 58 -7.04 -21.67 -18.09
C ARG A 58 -8.05 -22.71 -17.60
N ASN A 59 -7.57 -23.74 -16.88
CA ASN A 59 -8.39 -24.85 -16.38
C ASN A 59 -8.50 -24.83 -14.85
N ALA A 60 -8.29 -23.67 -14.21
CA ALA A 60 -8.45 -23.54 -12.76
C ALA A 60 -9.91 -23.85 -12.37
N ASN A 61 -10.11 -24.79 -11.44
CA ASN A 61 -11.44 -25.12 -10.92
C ASN A 61 -12.04 -23.97 -10.11
N GLU A 62 -11.23 -23.22 -9.37
CA GLU A 62 -11.66 -22.10 -8.52
C GLU A 62 -10.85 -20.84 -8.85
N PRO A 63 -11.05 -20.25 -10.05
CA PRO A 63 -10.15 -19.23 -10.59
C PRO A 63 -10.07 -17.96 -9.72
N TYR A 64 -11.19 -17.53 -9.11
CA TYR A 64 -11.21 -16.41 -8.18
C TYR A 64 -10.36 -16.68 -6.92
N ARG A 65 -10.38 -17.90 -6.38
CA ARG A 65 -9.56 -18.28 -5.22
C ARG A 65 -8.08 -18.38 -5.57
N VAL A 66 -7.75 -18.80 -6.79
CA VAL A 66 -6.35 -18.78 -7.26
C VAL A 66 -5.83 -17.34 -7.26
N LEU A 67 -6.58 -16.40 -7.85
CA LEU A 67 -6.21 -14.99 -7.82
C LEU A 67 -6.05 -14.47 -6.39
N LEU A 68 -7.04 -14.71 -5.52
CA LEU A 68 -7.01 -14.24 -4.15
C LEU A 68 -5.85 -14.84 -3.33
N LYS A 69 -5.47 -16.10 -3.57
CA LYS A 69 -4.28 -16.70 -2.95
C LYS A 69 -3.01 -15.95 -3.33
N HIS A 70 -2.86 -15.56 -4.60
CA HIS A 70 -1.72 -14.77 -5.06
C HIS A 70 -1.71 -13.38 -4.39
N LEU A 71 -2.85 -12.68 -4.38
CA LEU A 71 -2.95 -11.36 -3.72
C LEU A 71 -2.67 -11.44 -2.22
N ILE A 72 -3.24 -12.42 -1.52
CA ILE A 72 -2.99 -12.62 -0.08
C ILE A 72 -1.51 -12.87 0.18
N ARG A 73 -0.84 -13.69 -0.65
CA ARG A 73 0.59 -13.93 -0.56
C ARG A 73 1.38 -12.63 -0.74
N GLN A 74 1.04 -11.83 -1.75
CA GLN A 74 1.68 -10.55 -2.03
C GLN A 74 1.52 -9.54 -0.88
N VAL A 75 0.31 -9.41 -0.33
CA VAL A 75 0.04 -8.51 0.81
C VAL A 75 0.75 -9.00 2.07
N ARG A 76 0.75 -10.31 2.34
CA ARG A 76 1.49 -10.89 3.48
C ARG A 76 2.99 -10.63 3.40
N THR A 77 3.60 -10.86 2.24
CA THR A 77 5.02 -10.56 2.04
C THR A 77 5.31 -9.07 2.21
N THR A 78 4.40 -8.20 1.77
CA THR A 78 4.52 -6.75 2.00
C THR A 78 4.45 -6.41 3.49
N ARG A 79 3.49 -6.98 4.22
CA ARG A 79 3.34 -6.83 5.67
C ARG A 79 4.58 -7.33 6.42
N ASP A 80 5.10 -8.49 6.05
CA ASP A 80 6.30 -9.08 6.67
C ASP A 80 7.55 -8.22 6.42
N TRP A 81 7.70 -7.71 5.19
CA TRP A 81 8.76 -6.77 4.86
C TRP A 81 8.64 -5.47 5.67
N LEU A 82 7.43 -4.90 5.79
CA LEU A 82 7.17 -3.70 6.59
C LEU A 82 7.50 -3.93 8.08
N GLN A 83 7.12 -5.09 8.62
CA GLN A 83 7.47 -5.47 10.00
C GLN A 83 8.99 -5.54 10.18
N ALA A 84 9.71 -6.15 9.24
CA ALA A 84 11.15 -6.23 9.30
C ALA A 84 11.82 -4.84 9.22
N GLN A 85 11.26 -3.91 8.43
CA GLN A 85 11.73 -2.52 8.41
C GLN A 85 11.53 -1.83 9.76
N LEU A 86 10.35 -1.98 10.39
CA LEU A 86 10.06 -1.45 11.72
C LEU A 86 10.99 -2.04 12.80
N ASP A 87 11.30 -3.32 12.69
CA ASP A 87 12.20 -4.05 13.59
C ASP A 87 13.70 -3.79 13.32
N ASN A 88 14.04 -3.05 12.26
CA ASN A 88 15.41 -2.89 11.74
C ASN A 88 16.14 -4.23 11.45
N LYS A 89 15.42 -5.18 10.85
CA LYS A 89 15.92 -6.51 10.47
C LYS A 89 15.99 -6.69 8.96
N PRO A 90 16.94 -7.49 8.45
CA PRO A 90 16.94 -7.87 7.04
C PRO A 90 15.73 -8.75 6.72
N PHE A 91 15.19 -8.61 5.51
CA PHE A 91 14.12 -9.46 5.00
C PHE A 91 14.39 -9.79 3.53
N ASN A 92 14.40 -11.09 3.21
CA ASN A 92 14.57 -11.54 1.84
C ASN A 92 13.21 -11.66 1.15
N ILE A 93 12.96 -10.81 0.17
CA ILE A 93 11.73 -10.83 -0.61
C ILE A 93 11.83 -11.97 -1.63
N PRO A 94 10.87 -12.90 -1.70
CA PRO A 94 10.85 -13.93 -2.73
C PRO A 94 10.88 -13.32 -4.14
N GLN A 95 11.68 -13.90 -5.04
CA GLN A 95 11.91 -13.35 -6.39
C GLN A 95 10.64 -13.26 -7.24
N ASP A 96 9.63 -14.05 -6.94
CA ASP A 96 8.35 -14.12 -7.63
C ASP A 96 7.29 -13.18 -7.05
N ILE A 97 7.64 -12.34 -6.08
CA ILE A 97 6.70 -11.43 -5.41
C ILE A 97 7.17 -9.98 -5.54
N GLU A 98 6.30 -9.16 -6.12
CA GLU A 98 6.43 -7.70 -6.08
C GLU A 98 5.72 -7.14 -4.84
N LEU A 99 6.37 -6.26 -4.07
CA LEU A 99 5.73 -5.63 -2.91
C LEU A 99 4.63 -4.64 -3.32
N ILE A 100 3.59 -4.53 -2.49
CA ILE A 100 2.52 -3.55 -2.69
C ILE A 100 3.03 -2.14 -2.35
N GLN A 101 3.20 -1.32 -3.39
CA GLN A 101 3.62 0.07 -3.33
C GLN A 101 2.48 1.03 -3.69
N SER A 102 1.48 0.57 -4.44
CA SER A 102 0.33 1.38 -4.85
C SER A 102 -0.99 0.63 -4.70
N SER A 103 -2.10 1.36 -4.58
CA SER A 103 -3.43 0.76 -4.52
C SER A 103 -3.81 0.01 -5.79
N LYS A 104 -3.25 0.38 -6.95
CA LYS A 104 -3.52 -0.26 -8.24
C LYS A 104 -3.19 -1.75 -8.24
N GLN A 105 -2.09 -2.13 -7.58
CA GLN A 105 -1.66 -3.53 -7.48
C GLN A 105 -2.70 -4.44 -6.78
N LEU A 106 -3.60 -3.88 -5.97
CA LEU A 106 -4.74 -4.61 -5.41
C LEU A 106 -6.04 -4.32 -6.17
N GLN A 107 -6.25 -3.07 -6.56
CA GLN A 107 -7.50 -2.63 -7.18
C GLN A 107 -7.72 -3.28 -8.55
N GLU A 108 -6.73 -3.27 -9.44
CA GLU A 108 -6.87 -3.81 -10.80
C GLU A 108 -7.27 -5.30 -10.82
N PRO A 109 -6.58 -6.21 -10.10
CA PRO A 109 -6.99 -7.61 -10.08
C PRO A 109 -8.36 -7.82 -9.42
N LEU A 110 -8.71 -7.05 -8.39
CA LEU A 110 -10.03 -7.12 -7.76
C LEU A 110 -11.14 -6.58 -8.68
N GLN A 111 -10.85 -5.58 -9.51
CA GLN A 111 -11.78 -5.09 -10.54
C GLN A 111 -12.02 -6.12 -11.63
N ILE A 112 -10.98 -6.84 -12.07
CA ILE A 112 -11.13 -7.96 -13.01
C ILE A 112 -12.00 -9.06 -12.39
N CYS A 113 -11.80 -9.39 -11.11
CA CYS A 113 -12.71 -10.27 -10.37
C CYS A 113 -14.16 -9.79 -10.40
N TYR A 114 -14.38 -8.51 -10.10
CA TYR A 114 -15.72 -7.91 -10.07
C TYR A 114 -16.40 -8.00 -11.44
N GLN A 115 -15.69 -7.61 -12.49
CA GLN A 115 -16.18 -7.64 -13.87
C GLN A 115 -16.52 -9.07 -14.31
N SER A 116 -15.63 -10.03 -14.03
CA SER A 116 -15.85 -11.45 -14.31
C SER A 116 -17.10 -12.00 -13.60
N LEU A 117 -17.36 -11.61 -12.36
CA LEU A 117 -18.58 -12.02 -11.64
C LEU A 117 -19.83 -11.45 -12.29
N CYS A 118 -19.83 -10.17 -12.66
CA CYS A 118 -20.95 -9.52 -13.33
C CYS A 118 -21.25 -10.17 -14.70
N GLU A 119 -20.22 -10.48 -15.49
CA GLU A 119 -20.37 -11.20 -16.77
C GLU A 119 -21.02 -12.58 -16.62
N ASN A 120 -20.79 -13.23 -15.48
CA ASN A 120 -21.38 -14.51 -15.13
C ASN A 120 -22.73 -14.39 -14.40
N LYS A 121 -23.34 -13.20 -14.36
CA LYS A 121 -24.62 -12.89 -13.69
C LYS A 121 -24.59 -13.15 -12.18
N LEU A 122 -23.44 -12.94 -11.56
CA LEU A 122 -23.20 -13.08 -10.11
C LEU A 122 -23.11 -11.71 -9.42
N ASP A 123 -23.93 -10.76 -9.87
CA ASP A 123 -23.93 -9.37 -9.40
C ASP A 123 -24.14 -9.28 -7.89
N LEU A 124 -24.97 -10.14 -7.30
CA LEU A 124 -25.21 -10.15 -5.85
C LEU A 124 -23.94 -10.46 -5.05
N ILE A 125 -23.08 -11.34 -5.58
CA ILE A 125 -21.79 -11.67 -4.96
C ILE A 125 -20.79 -10.53 -5.22
N ALA A 126 -20.74 -10.02 -6.45
CA ALA A 126 -19.86 -8.93 -6.84
C ALA A 126 -20.10 -7.66 -6.00
N ASN A 127 -21.38 -7.34 -5.75
CA ASN A 127 -21.83 -6.19 -4.96
C ASN A 127 -21.77 -6.40 -3.43
N GLY A 128 -21.29 -7.55 -2.97
CA GLY A 128 -21.08 -7.85 -1.56
C GLY A 128 -19.70 -7.40 -1.06
N LEU A 129 -19.00 -8.32 -0.38
CA LEU A 129 -17.70 -8.05 0.25
C LEU A 129 -16.65 -7.53 -0.74
N LEU A 130 -16.68 -7.97 -2.01
CA LEU A 130 -15.75 -7.51 -3.03
C LEU A 130 -15.90 -6.00 -3.29
N LEU A 131 -17.13 -5.51 -3.46
CA LEU A 131 -17.39 -4.09 -3.68
C LEU A 131 -16.99 -3.25 -2.46
N ASP A 132 -17.20 -3.77 -1.25
CA ASP A 132 -16.76 -3.10 -0.03
C ASP A 132 -15.24 -2.97 0.03
N ILE A 133 -14.48 -3.99 -0.36
CA ILE A 133 -13.02 -3.93 -0.43
C ILE A 133 -12.56 -2.91 -1.47
N LEU A 134 -13.17 -2.89 -2.66
CA LEU A 134 -12.86 -1.90 -3.69
C LEU A 134 -13.11 -0.46 -3.21
N ARG A 135 -14.21 -0.22 -2.49
CA ARG A 135 -14.51 1.08 -1.87
C ARG A 135 -13.50 1.45 -0.80
N ARG A 136 -13.08 0.51 0.05
CA ARG A 136 -12.03 0.72 1.06
C ARG A 136 -10.70 1.07 0.40
N LEU A 137 -10.31 0.38 -0.66
CA LEU A 137 -9.11 0.71 -1.44
C LEU A 137 -9.17 2.12 -2.04
N ALA A 138 -10.32 2.52 -2.58
CA ALA A 138 -10.50 3.86 -3.12
C ALA A 138 -10.44 4.97 -2.04
N CYS A 139 -10.92 4.68 -0.83
CA CYS A 139 -10.97 5.64 0.28
C CYS A 139 -9.63 5.73 1.05
N PHE A 140 -9.06 4.58 1.40
CA PHE A 140 -7.93 4.45 2.33
C PHE A 140 -6.60 4.14 1.64
N GLY A 141 -6.63 3.65 0.39
CA GLY A 141 -5.44 3.21 -0.33
C GLY A 141 -4.66 2.14 0.42
N VAL A 142 -3.33 2.15 0.26
CA VAL A 142 -2.39 1.20 0.91
C VAL A 142 -1.64 1.82 2.09
N THR A 143 -2.04 3.03 2.50
CA THR A 143 -1.42 3.77 3.62
C THR A 143 -2.41 4.12 4.72
N LEU A 144 -3.69 3.75 4.58
CA LEU A 144 -4.85 4.14 5.41
C LEU A 144 -5.18 5.64 5.41
N THR A 145 -4.17 6.47 5.67
CA THR A 145 -4.29 7.91 5.74
C THR A 145 -3.12 8.53 4.99
N LYS A 146 -3.31 9.77 4.52
CA LYS A 146 -2.21 10.61 4.06
C LYS A 146 -1.66 11.36 5.27
N LEU A 147 -0.34 11.45 5.36
CA LEU A 147 0.33 12.19 6.42
C LEU A 147 0.72 13.56 5.87
N ASP A 148 0.13 14.61 6.43
CA ASP A 148 0.55 15.98 6.13
C ASP A 148 1.81 16.32 6.94
N LEU A 149 2.80 16.90 6.25
CA LEU A 149 4.04 17.39 6.86
C LEU A 149 3.93 18.89 7.09
N ARG A 150 4.25 19.33 8.29
CA ARG A 150 4.22 20.75 8.66
C ARG A 150 5.48 21.14 9.43
N GLN A 151 6.01 22.31 9.07
CA GLN A 151 7.17 22.94 9.71
C GLN A 151 7.05 24.47 9.60
N GLU A 152 7.60 25.20 10.56
CA GLU A 152 7.63 26.67 10.54
C GLU A 152 8.61 27.22 9.50
N SER A 153 8.27 28.38 8.92
CA SER A 153 9.06 29.00 7.84
C SER A 153 10.49 29.31 8.24
N THR A 154 10.71 29.71 9.50
CA THR A 154 12.04 30.07 10.03
C THR A 154 13.05 28.93 9.87
N ARG A 155 12.64 27.69 10.14
CA ARG A 155 13.48 26.49 9.98
C ARG A 155 13.92 26.25 8.54
N HIS A 156 13.08 26.61 7.57
CA HIS A 156 13.43 26.52 6.16
C HIS A 156 14.44 27.61 5.77
N THR A 157 14.24 28.84 6.26
CA THR A 157 15.18 29.96 6.03
C THR A 157 16.56 29.65 6.60
N GLU A 158 16.65 29.21 7.86
CA GLU A 158 17.91 28.85 8.51
C GLU A 158 18.68 27.77 7.73
N ALA A 159 17.98 26.71 7.28
CA ALA A 159 18.61 25.64 6.52
C ALA A 159 19.19 26.13 5.18
N LEU A 160 18.50 27.04 4.49
CA LEU A 160 19.00 27.62 3.24
C LEU A 160 20.18 28.56 3.47
N GLU A 161 20.14 29.38 4.52
CA GLU A 161 21.26 30.26 4.91
C GLU A 161 22.54 29.46 5.19
N GLU A 162 22.43 28.32 5.88
CA GLU A 162 23.55 27.42 6.15
C GLU A 162 24.13 26.85 4.85
N ILE A 163 23.27 26.35 3.94
CA ILE A 163 23.70 25.81 2.64
C ILE A 163 24.42 26.89 1.82
N ILE A 164 23.86 28.10 1.74
CA ILE A 164 24.44 29.21 0.98
C ILE A 164 25.80 29.62 1.55
N SER A 165 25.88 29.75 2.88
CA SER A 165 27.12 30.13 3.58
C SER A 165 28.24 29.12 3.40
N TYR A 166 27.89 27.83 3.27
CA TYR A 166 28.86 26.77 3.01
C TYR A 166 29.36 26.76 1.56
N ILE A 167 28.47 26.99 0.58
CA ILE A 167 28.80 26.92 -0.85
C ILE A 167 29.51 28.18 -1.34
N LEU A 168 29.09 29.36 -0.88
CA LEU A 168 29.74 30.60 -1.26
C LEU A 168 30.99 30.79 -0.39
N PRO A 169 32.21 30.86 -0.96
CA PRO A 169 33.36 31.26 -0.18
C PRO A 169 33.06 32.62 0.44
N HIS A 170 33.45 32.82 1.71
CA HIS A 170 33.47 34.14 2.32
C HIS A 170 34.43 35.03 1.53
N ASN A 171 33.96 35.59 0.42
CA ASN A 171 34.58 36.74 -0.21
C ASN A 171 34.41 37.85 0.80
N GLY A 172 35.47 38.06 1.57
CA GLY A 172 35.48 38.93 2.72
C GLY A 172 34.92 40.30 2.35
N LYS A 173 34.19 40.86 3.32
CA LYS A 173 34.01 42.30 3.50
C LYS A 173 33.56 43.05 2.23
N TYR A 174 32.26 43.22 2.09
CA TYR A 174 31.78 44.52 1.64
C TYR A 174 32.02 45.52 2.79
N SER A 175 33.24 46.06 2.84
CA SER A 175 33.58 47.30 3.54
C SER A 175 33.24 48.49 2.65
#